data_AF-A0A4D5RAG8-F1
#
_entry.id   AF-A0A4D5RAG8-F1
#
_cell.length_a   1.000
_cell.length_b   1.000
_cell.length_c   1.000
_cell.angle_alpha   90.00
_cell.angle_beta   90.00
_cell.angle_gamma   90.00
#
_symmetry.space_group_name_H-M   'P 1'
#
loop_
_entity.id
_entity.type
_entity.pdbx_description
1 polymer ?
#
loop_
_entity_poly.entity_id
_entity_poly.type
_entity_poly.pdbx_seq_one_letter_code
_entity_poly.pdbx_strand_id
1 'polypeptide(L)'
;MSAINFCQKKSMERKSAKRNLMKTLQTLIREENLTPGLFTADIQECKAQLLEQLEEQYRGAMVRSRLRTLERSEDPTKIFKTRERERACRNNIHELQSGENILSKPEEKELELVTFFSKMLGEKKSPNRQAMKEVLAVMPKVKEKLVECLNGPISEAEVQCAIKDLAPRKSPGVDGLGAAFYKMFSSELVPVLTKVYADIYNRNLDPSTFNATGNNGTNSKAEKRWVNQK
;
A
#
# COMPACT_ATOMS: atom_id res chain seq x y z
N MET A 1 14.02 13.01 -13.34
CA MET A 1 14.79 12.20 -12.36
C MET A 1 13.90 11.08 -11.86
N SER A 2 14.34 9.81 -11.94
CA SER A 2 13.60 8.69 -11.35
C SER A 2 13.50 8.85 -9.82
N ALA A 3 12.37 8.48 -9.22
CA ALA A 3 12.17 8.53 -7.77
C ALA A 3 13.27 7.77 -7.00
N ILE A 4 13.82 6.71 -7.60
CA ILE A 4 14.92 5.92 -7.03
C ILE A 4 16.20 6.76 -6.88
N ASN A 5 16.56 7.51 -7.93
CA ASN A 5 17.78 8.33 -7.94
C ASN A 5 17.68 9.49 -6.94
N PHE A 6 16.50 10.11 -6.82
CA PHE A 6 16.25 11.15 -5.83
C PHE A 6 16.45 10.62 -4.40
N CYS A 7 15.85 9.47 -4.08
CA CYS A 7 15.98 8.82 -2.78
C CYS A 7 17.44 8.44 -2.45
N GLN A 8 18.20 7.94 -3.43
CA GLN A 8 19.61 7.62 -3.27
C GLN A 8 20.44 8.87 -2.98
N LYS A 9 20.26 9.95 -3.74
CA LYS A 9 20.96 11.23 -3.52
C LYS A 9 20.68 11.78 -2.13
N LYS A 10 19.40 11.86 -1.73
CA LYS A 10 18.98 12.33 -0.40
C LYS A 10 19.54 11.46 0.73
N SER A 11 19.63 10.14 0.52
CA SER A 11 20.27 9.21 1.47
C SER A 11 21.76 9.49 1.63
N MET A 12 22.48 9.77 0.54
CA MET A 12 23.90 10.13 0.58
C MET A 12 24.14 11.46 1.27
N GLU A 13 23.33 12.49 0.97
CA GLU A 13 23.40 13.80 1.62
C GLU A 13 23.23 13.68 3.13
N ARG A 14 22.23 12.93 3.60
CA ARG A 14 22.01 12.67 5.03
C ARG A 14 23.20 11.98 5.70
N LYS A 15 23.83 11.01 5.03
CA LYS A 15 25.04 10.33 5.54
C LYS A 15 26.24 11.28 5.62
N SER A 16 26.40 12.14 4.61
CA SER A 16 27.47 13.14 4.56
C SER A 16 27.31 14.19 5.65
N ALA A 17 26.10 14.75 5.79
CA ALA A 17 25.77 15.73 6.84
C ALA A 17 26.06 15.18 8.24
N LYS A 18 25.62 13.95 8.54
CA LYS A 18 25.94 13.28 9.80
C LYS A 18 27.45 13.14 10.03
N ARG A 19 28.19 12.72 9.00
CA ARG A 19 29.65 12.56 9.09
C ARG A 19 30.34 13.90 9.38
N ASN A 20 29.88 14.97 8.75
CA ASN A 20 30.41 16.31 8.98
C ASN A 20 30.13 16.77 10.41
N LEU A 21 28.89 16.60 10.90
CA LEU A 21 28.54 16.90 12.30
C LEU A 21 29.40 16.12 13.30
N MET A 22 29.65 14.83 13.05
CA MET A 22 30.55 14.04 13.91
C MET A 22 31.98 14.59 13.93
N LYS A 23 32.50 15.05 12.78
CA LYS A 23 33.82 15.69 12.71
C LYS A 23 33.84 17.02 13.45
N THR A 24 32.82 17.86 13.23
CA THR A 24 32.67 19.15 13.90
C THR A 24 32.62 18.97 15.42
N LEU A 25 31.81 18.04 15.92
CA LEU A 25 31.75 17.71 17.34
C LEU A 25 33.11 17.27 17.89
N GLN A 26 33.86 16.46 17.13
CA GLN A 26 35.19 16.01 17.55
C GLN A 26 36.19 17.16 17.60
N THR A 27 36.13 18.12 16.69
CA THR A 27 36.93 19.34 16.72
C THR A 27 36.56 20.21 17.92
N LEU A 28 35.26 20.49 18.11
CA LEU A 28 34.79 21.33 19.22
C LEU A 28 35.18 20.75 20.60
N ILE A 29 35.10 19.43 20.78
CA ILE A 29 35.56 18.77 22.01
C ILE A 29 37.07 18.97 22.23
N ARG A 30 37.88 18.96 21.15
CA ARG A 30 39.32 19.22 21.28
C ARG A 30 39.59 20.67 21.69
N GLU A 31 38.90 21.62 21.07
CA GLU A 31 39.06 23.06 21.38
C GLU A 31 38.57 23.39 22.81
N GLU A 32 37.48 22.78 23.25
CA GLU A 32 36.96 22.93 24.62
C GLU A 32 37.95 22.42 25.68
N ASN A 33 38.69 21.35 25.38
CA ASN A 33 39.74 20.86 26.28
C ASN A 33 40.94 21.83 26.39
N LEU A 34 41.18 22.63 25.34
CA LEU A 34 42.23 23.68 25.33
C LEU A 34 41.73 24.97 25.98
N THR A 35 40.44 25.28 25.81
CA THR A 35 39.80 26.52 26.26
C THR A 35 38.46 26.21 26.94
N PRO A 36 38.48 25.80 28.22
CA PRO A 36 37.26 25.36 28.91
C PRO A 36 36.20 26.46 28.97
N GLY A 37 34.95 26.13 28.60
CA GLY A 37 33.79 27.00 28.70
C GLY A 37 33.46 27.82 27.45
N LEU A 38 34.37 27.92 26.47
CA LEU A 38 34.15 28.75 25.28
C LEU A 38 33.22 28.10 24.24
N PHE A 39 33.33 26.78 24.06
CA PHE A 39 32.61 26.02 23.02
C PHE A 39 31.50 25.15 23.60
N THR A 40 31.17 25.29 24.88
CA THR A 40 30.14 24.47 25.54
C THR A 40 28.78 24.57 24.82
N ALA A 41 28.39 25.76 24.37
CA ALA A 41 27.13 25.98 23.65
C ALA A 41 27.13 25.28 22.27
N ASP A 42 28.20 25.45 21.49
CA ASP A 42 28.34 24.82 20.16
C ASP A 42 28.37 23.28 20.27
N ILE A 43 28.99 22.74 21.32
CA ILE A 43 28.98 21.30 21.60
C ILE A 43 27.56 20.81 21.90
N GLN A 44 26.79 21.57 22.69
CA GLN A 44 25.39 21.22 22.99
C GLN A 44 24.53 21.25 21.74
N GLU A 45 24.66 22.29 20.90
CA GLU A 45 23.94 22.40 19.63
C GLU A 45 24.29 21.24 18.68
N CYS A 46 25.59 20.97 18.50
CA CYS A 46 26.04 19.89 17.61
C CYS A 46 25.56 18.51 18.10
N LYS A 47 25.51 18.29 19.42
CA LYS A 47 24.92 17.09 20.02
C LYS A 47 23.42 17.01 19.76
N ALA A 48 22.67 18.10 19.91
CA ALA A 48 21.23 18.14 19.65
C ALA A 48 20.90 17.80 18.19
N GLN A 49 21.62 18.38 17.23
CA GLN A 49 21.45 18.08 15.80
C GLN A 49 21.76 16.60 15.48
N LEU A 50 22.77 16.01 16.11
CA LEU A 50 23.08 14.58 15.96
C LEU A 50 21.98 13.69 16.54
N LEU A 51 21.41 14.06 17.69
CA LEU A 51 20.31 13.33 18.31
C LEU A 51 19.07 13.34 17.43
N GLU A 52 18.70 14.49 16.86
CA GLU A 52 17.58 14.61 15.93
C GLU A 52 17.75 13.69 14.70
N GLN A 53 18.95 13.68 14.10
CA GLN A 53 19.25 12.78 12.98
C GLN A 53 19.21 11.30 13.36
N LEU A 54 19.62 10.95 14.59
CA LEU A 54 19.53 9.58 15.08
C LEU A 54 18.08 9.16 15.31
N GLU A 55 17.26 10.05 15.87
CA GLU A 55 15.85 9.81 16.12
C GLU A 55 15.08 9.58 14.81
N GLU A 56 15.31 10.39 13.77
CA GLU A 56 14.72 10.15 12.44
C GLU A 56 15.13 8.76 11.88
N GLN A 57 16.38 8.35 12.10
CA GLN A 57 16.84 7.03 11.68
C GLN A 57 16.17 5.90 12.46
N TYR A 58 15.97 6.07 13.77
CA TYR A 58 15.31 5.09 14.61
C TYR A 58 13.83 4.98 14.28
N ARG A 59 13.14 6.10 14.03
CA ARG A 59 11.75 6.11 13.53
C ARG A 59 11.63 5.32 12.22
N GLY A 60 12.54 5.57 11.28
CA GLY A 60 12.56 4.81 10.03
C GLY A 60 12.82 3.31 10.25
N ALA A 61 13.75 2.95 11.14
CA ALA A 61 14.06 1.56 11.46
C ALA A 61 12.87 0.85 12.14
N MET A 62 12.15 1.55 13.02
CA MET A 62 10.95 1.06 13.69
C MET A 62 9.89 0.65 12.66
N VAL A 63 9.58 1.52 11.69
CA VAL A 63 8.64 1.20 10.60
C VAL A 63 9.12 0.00 9.79
N ARG A 64 10.40 -0.05 9.40
CA ARG A 64 10.95 -1.14 8.56
C ARG A 64 11.09 -2.47 9.29
N SER A 65 11.18 -2.47 10.62
CA SER A 65 11.19 -3.68 11.45
C SER A 65 9.86 -4.45 11.43
N ARG A 66 8.74 -3.79 11.09
CA ARG A 66 7.37 -4.36 11.09
C ARG A 66 6.98 -5.06 12.40
N LEU A 67 7.49 -4.59 13.52
CA LEU A 67 7.12 -5.13 14.83
C LEU A 67 5.66 -4.76 15.13
N ARG A 68 4.77 -5.76 15.19
CA ARG A 68 3.32 -5.54 15.43
C ARG A 68 2.95 -5.37 16.91
N THR A 69 3.83 -5.82 17.82
CA THR A 69 3.47 -6.10 19.23
C THR A 69 4.14 -5.19 20.25
N LEU A 70 5.08 -4.33 19.87
CA LEU A 70 5.73 -3.45 20.84
C LEU A 70 4.95 -2.15 20.94
N GLU A 71 3.97 -2.24 21.83
CA GLU A 71 3.25 -1.22 22.58
C GLU A 71 3.54 0.25 22.25
N ARG A 72 2.46 1.03 22.24
CA ARG A 72 2.33 2.45 21.92
C ARG A 72 3.19 3.42 22.75
N SER A 73 4.18 2.93 23.51
CA SER A 73 4.95 3.68 24.51
C SER A 73 6.47 3.61 24.33
N GLU A 74 7.01 2.87 23.36
CA GLU A 74 8.47 2.84 23.17
C GLU A 74 8.95 3.95 22.23
N ASP A 75 9.81 4.81 22.76
CA ASP A 75 10.50 5.83 21.98
C ASP A 75 11.39 5.19 20.90
N PRO A 76 11.52 5.83 19.72
CA PRO A 76 12.38 5.37 18.65
C PRO A 76 13.84 5.24 19.12
N THR A 77 14.23 4.02 19.49
CA THR A 77 15.54 3.73 20.09
C THR A 77 16.42 2.91 19.14
N LYS A 78 17.73 2.85 19.44
CA LYS A 78 18.72 2.04 18.72
C LYS A 78 18.32 0.57 18.53
N ILE A 79 17.49 0.00 19.40
CA ILE A 79 17.01 -1.39 19.29
C ILE A 79 16.36 -1.66 17.93
N PHE A 80 15.63 -0.69 17.36
CA PHE A 80 14.95 -0.85 16.08
C PHE A 80 15.91 -1.02 14.91
N LYS A 81 17.15 -0.49 14.99
CA LYS A 81 18.20 -0.76 14.00
C LYS A 81 18.63 -2.23 14.02
N THR A 82 18.73 -2.82 15.21
CA THR A 82 19.04 -4.25 15.36
C THR A 82 17.90 -5.09 14.80
N ARG A 83 16.65 -4.79 15.17
CA ARG A 83 15.46 -5.48 14.66
C ARG A 83 15.30 -5.36 13.15
N GLU A 84 15.57 -4.18 12.59
CA GLU A 84 15.59 -3.95 11.14
C GLU A 84 16.61 -4.89 10.46
N ARG A 85 17.82 -5.00 11.00
CA ARG A 85 18.86 -5.89 10.46
C ARG A 85 18.48 -7.36 10.59
N GLU A 86 17.99 -7.80 11.76
CA GLU A 86 17.49 -9.16 11.98
C GLU A 86 16.42 -9.53 10.95
N ARG A 87 15.48 -8.62 10.68
CA ARG A 87 14.43 -8.81 9.68
C ARG A 87 14.99 -8.85 8.26
N ALA A 88 15.94 -7.98 7.93
CA ALA A 88 16.59 -7.97 6.63
C ALA A 88 17.33 -9.30 6.37
N CYS A 89 18.08 -9.80 7.36
CA CYS A 89 18.75 -11.10 7.29
C CYS A 89 17.75 -12.25 7.15
N ARG A 90 16.68 -12.26 7.96
CA ARG A 90 15.65 -13.31 7.91
C ARG A 90 14.91 -13.37 6.57
N ASN A 91 14.67 -12.21 5.95
CA ASN A 91 13.96 -12.14 4.68
C ASN A 91 14.89 -12.23 3.47
N ASN A 92 16.20 -12.38 3.68
CA ASN A 92 17.14 -12.53 2.59
C ASN A 92 17.05 -13.96 2.03
N ILE A 93 16.68 -14.07 0.76
CA ILE A 93 16.66 -15.36 0.06
C ILE A 93 18.10 -15.66 -0.36
N HIS A 94 18.78 -16.51 0.40
CA HIS A 94 20.16 -16.90 0.12
C HIS A 94 20.25 -17.75 -1.15
N GLU A 95 19.40 -18.77 -1.23
CA GLU A 95 19.34 -19.73 -2.34
C GLU A 95 17.88 -19.97 -2.74
N LEU A 96 17.67 -20.26 -4.03
CA LEU A 96 16.37 -20.61 -4.58
C LEU A 96 16.50 -21.96 -5.28
N GLN A 97 15.68 -22.93 -4.89
CA GLN A 97 15.61 -24.21 -5.60
C GLN A 97 14.58 -24.11 -6.73
N SER A 98 15.01 -24.40 -7.96
CA SER A 98 14.14 -24.56 -9.12
C SER A 98 14.32 -25.96 -9.70
N GLY A 99 13.38 -26.85 -9.39
CA GLY A 99 13.49 -28.27 -9.71
C GLY A 99 14.70 -28.92 -9.01
N GLU A 100 15.64 -29.41 -9.80
CA GLU A 100 16.90 -30.02 -9.32
C GLU A 100 18.04 -29.00 -9.17
N ASN A 101 17.87 -27.78 -9.67
CA ASN A 101 18.92 -26.75 -9.66
C ASN A 101 18.81 -25.83 -8.43
N ILE A 102 19.96 -25.44 -7.87
CA ILE A 102 20.06 -24.45 -6.79
C ILE A 102 20.66 -23.16 -7.35
N LEU A 103 19.92 -22.05 -7.23
CA LEU A 103 20.31 -20.73 -7.70
C LEU A 103 20.76 -19.87 -6.53
N SER A 104 22.02 -19.42 -6.53
CA SER A 104 22.58 -18.56 -5.48
C SER A 104 22.76 -17.11 -5.95
N LYS A 105 22.97 -16.87 -7.26
CA LYS A 105 23.22 -15.51 -7.78
C LYS A 105 21.94 -14.67 -7.79
N PRO A 106 22.01 -13.37 -7.42
CA PRO A 106 20.83 -12.49 -7.38
C PRO A 106 20.08 -12.39 -8.71
N GLU A 107 20.80 -12.24 -9.83
CA GLU A 107 20.22 -12.08 -11.16
C GLU A 107 19.47 -13.34 -11.62
N GLU A 108 20.04 -14.52 -11.37
CA GLU A 108 19.42 -15.81 -11.68
C GLU A 108 18.14 -16.03 -10.86
N LYS A 109 18.17 -15.68 -9.57
CA LYS A 109 16.99 -15.75 -8.69
C LYS A 109 15.87 -14.82 -9.16
N GLU A 110 16.21 -13.59 -9.53
CA GLU A 110 15.21 -12.62 -10.00
C GLU A 110 14.57 -13.09 -11.32
N LEU A 111 15.38 -13.53 -12.27
CA LEU A 111 14.89 -14.04 -13.54
C LEU A 111 13.98 -15.27 -13.37
N GLU A 112 14.38 -16.21 -12.51
CA GLU A 112 13.59 -17.41 -12.23
C GLU A 112 12.24 -17.06 -11.60
N LEU A 113 12.23 -16.17 -10.59
CA LEU A 113 10.98 -15.72 -9.96
C LEU A 113 10.04 -15.06 -10.98
N VAL A 114 10.56 -14.14 -11.79
CA VAL A 114 9.75 -13.48 -12.83
C VAL A 114 9.19 -14.50 -13.81
N THR A 115 10.03 -15.43 -14.28
CA THR A 115 9.63 -16.46 -15.26
C THR A 115 8.57 -17.38 -14.69
N PHE A 116 8.79 -17.91 -13.48
CA PHE A 116 7.86 -18.82 -12.79
C PHE A 116 6.50 -18.18 -12.56
N PHE A 117 6.45 -17.00 -11.95
CA PHE A 117 5.18 -16.32 -11.66
C PHE A 117 4.50 -15.80 -12.92
N SER A 118 5.26 -15.36 -13.93
CA SER A 118 4.69 -14.96 -15.23
C SER A 118 4.03 -16.14 -15.93
N LYS A 119 4.62 -17.33 -15.87
CA LYS A 119 4.00 -18.55 -16.41
C LYS A 119 2.74 -18.91 -15.61
N MET A 120 2.87 -19.02 -14.29
CA MET A 120 1.77 -19.45 -13.41
C MET A 120 0.56 -18.50 -13.46
N LEU A 121 0.80 -17.18 -13.47
CA LEU A 121 -0.26 -16.17 -13.43
C LEU A 121 -0.62 -15.62 -14.81
N GLY A 122 0.28 -15.71 -15.79
CA GLY A 122 0.08 -15.20 -17.15
C GLY A 122 -0.63 -16.19 -18.08
N GLU A 123 -0.68 -17.47 -17.73
CA GLU A 123 -1.50 -18.47 -18.45
C GLU A 123 -3.00 -18.16 -18.30
N LYS A 124 -3.53 -17.37 -19.25
CA LYS A 124 -4.97 -17.22 -19.43
C LYS A 124 -5.52 -18.47 -20.09
N LYS A 125 -5.84 -19.49 -19.30
CA LYS A 125 -6.66 -20.60 -19.78
C LYS A 125 -7.97 -20.03 -20.29
N SER A 126 -8.32 -20.30 -21.54
CA SER A 126 -9.67 -20.00 -22.02
C SER A 126 -10.64 -20.81 -21.16
N PRO A 127 -11.69 -20.18 -20.60
CA PRO A 127 -12.63 -20.91 -19.77
C PRO A 127 -13.23 -22.02 -20.63
N ASN A 128 -13.11 -23.27 -20.18
CA ASN A 128 -13.79 -24.38 -20.80
C ASN A 128 -15.30 -24.13 -20.64
N ARG A 129 -15.93 -23.65 -21.70
CA ARG A 129 -17.36 -23.28 -21.72
C ARG A 129 -18.25 -24.46 -21.34
N GLN A 130 -17.84 -25.68 -21.67
CA GLN A 130 -18.60 -26.89 -21.35
C GLN A 130 -18.54 -27.21 -19.86
N ALA A 131 -17.33 -27.23 -19.28
CA ALA A 131 -17.14 -27.39 -17.84
C ALA A 131 -17.87 -26.29 -17.04
N MET A 132 -17.86 -25.05 -17.54
CA MET A 132 -18.58 -23.94 -16.90
C MET A 132 -20.11 -24.17 -16.94
N LYS A 133 -20.67 -24.64 -18.05
CA LYS A 133 -22.09 -25.01 -18.13
C LYS A 133 -22.45 -26.15 -17.17
N GLU A 134 -21.60 -27.16 -17.07
CA GLU A 134 -21.80 -28.30 -16.17
C GLU A 134 -21.80 -27.85 -14.70
N VAL A 135 -20.85 -27.00 -14.31
CA VAL A 135 -20.83 -26.42 -12.96
C VAL A 135 -22.07 -25.56 -12.69
N LEU A 136 -22.46 -24.72 -13.65
CA LEU A 136 -23.66 -23.88 -13.52
C LEU A 136 -24.96 -24.71 -13.41
N ALA A 137 -25.01 -25.88 -14.04
CA ALA A 137 -26.18 -26.77 -13.98
C ALA A 137 -26.40 -27.37 -12.57
N VAL A 138 -25.32 -27.57 -11.80
CA VAL A 138 -25.37 -28.14 -10.44
C VAL A 138 -25.46 -27.05 -9.36
N MET A 139 -25.21 -25.79 -9.71
CA MET A 139 -25.29 -24.67 -8.75
C MET A 139 -26.74 -24.45 -8.27
N PRO A 140 -26.92 -24.13 -6.98
CA PRO A 140 -28.23 -23.82 -6.44
C PRO A 140 -28.81 -22.59 -7.14
N LYS A 141 -30.06 -22.72 -7.62
CA LYS A 141 -30.79 -21.58 -8.20
C LYS A 141 -31.32 -20.68 -7.09
N VAL A 142 -31.26 -19.38 -7.34
CA VAL A 142 -31.83 -18.37 -6.46
C VAL A 142 -33.35 -18.49 -6.46
N LYS A 143 -33.99 -18.33 -5.30
CA LYS A 143 -35.45 -18.36 -5.17
C LYS A 143 -36.07 -17.17 -5.93
N GLU A 144 -37.21 -17.38 -6.58
CA GLU A 144 -37.90 -16.36 -7.40
C GLU A 144 -38.08 -15.02 -6.66
N LYS A 145 -38.52 -15.07 -5.40
CA LYS A 145 -38.69 -13.86 -4.55
C LYS A 145 -37.40 -13.04 -4.41
N LEU A 146 -36.24 -13.70 -4.34
CA LEU A 146 -34.97 -13.01 -4.25
C LEU A 146 -34.53 -12.46 -5.61
N VAL A 147 -34.88 -13.15 -6.71
CA VAL A 147 -34.65 -12.66 -8.08
C VAL A 147 -35.44 -11.37 -8.32
N GLU A 148 -36.71 -11.35 -7.93
CA GLU A 148 -37.56 -10.15 -8.00
C GLU A 148 -36.97 -9.00 -7.18
N CYS A 149 -36.54 -9.28 -5.94
CA CYS A 149 -35.91 -8.28 -5.07
C CYS A 149 -34.61 -7.72 -5.67
N LEU A 150 -33.74 -8.58 -6.19
CA LEU A 150 -32.43 -8.20 -6.74
C LEU A 150 -32.54 -7.45 -8.08
N ASN A 151 -33.60 -7.67 -8.84
CA ASN A 151 -33.87 -6.98 -10.10
C ASN A 151 -34.80 -5.77 -9.94
N GLY A 152 -35.24 -5.48 -8.71
CA GLY A 152 -36.02 -4.28 -8.41
C GLY A 152 -35.21 -2.98 -8.54
N PRO A 153 -35.88 -1.82 -8.50
CA PRO A 153 -35.19 -0.53 -8.47
C PRO A 153 -34.39 -0.37 -7.18
N ILE A 154 -33.20 0.24 -7.29
CA ILE A 154 -32.36 0.58 -6.14
C ILE A 154 -33.10 1.57 -5.24
N SER A 155 -33.30 1.20 -3.99
CA SER A 155 -34.02 2.00 -3.00
C SER A 155 -33.08 2.83 -2.12
N GLU A 156 -33.59 3.94 -1.57
CA GLU A 156 -32.85 4.76 -0.62
C GLU A 156 -32.47 3.98 0.65
N ALA A 157 -33.30 3.04 1.08
CA ALA A 157 -33.03 2.17 2.22
C ALA A 157 -31.81 1.27 2.00
N GLU A 158 -31.64 0.73 0.79
CA GLU A 158 -30.47 -0.07 0.42
C GLU A 158 -29.20 0.78 0.45
N VAL A 159 -29.24 1.99 -0.10
CA VAL A 159 -28.10 2.93 -0.09
C VAL A 159 -27.74 3.33 1.34
N GLN A 160 -28.75 3.61 2.18
CA GLN A 160 -28.54 3.95 3.58
C GLN A 160 -27.89 2.80 4.36
N CYS A 161 -28.37 1.56 4.18
CA CYS A 161 -27.77 0.37 4.77
C CYS A 161 -26.33 0.17 4.29
N ALA A 162 -26.07 0.32 2.99
CA ALA A 162 -24.73 0.20 2.43
C ALA A 162 -23.75 1.21 3.05
N ILE A 163 -24.16 2.47 3.22
CA ILE A 163 -23.35 3.50 3.90
C ILE A 163 -23.08 3.13 5.36
N LYS A 164 -24.10 2.63 6.07
CA LYS A 164 -23.99 2.22 7.47
C LYS A 164 -22.98 1.08 7.65
N ASP A 165 -22.94 0.14 6.70
CA ASP A 165 -22.08 -1.03 6.74
C ASP A 165 -20.62 -0.75 6.33
N LEU A 166 -20.31 0.47 5.86
CA LEU A 166 -18.93 0.86 5.54
C LEU A 166 -18.00 0.74 6.75
N ALA A 167 -16.91 -0.01 6.60
CA ALA A 167 -15.93 -0.19 7.66
C ALA A 167 -15.14 1.12 7.90
N PRO A 168 -15.10 1.66 9.13
CA PRO A 168 -14.60 3.01 9.42
C PRO A 168 -13.10 3.21 9.22
N ARG A 169 -12.30 2.13 9.21
CA ARG A 169 -10.83 2.17 9.11
C ARG A 169 -10.28 1.64 7.79
N LYS A 170 -11.13 1.57 6.76
CA LYS A 170 -10.66 1.24 5.41
C LYS A 170 -10.03 2.47 4.77
N SER A 171 -9.02 2.23 3.93
CA SER A 171 -8.46 3.28 3.09
C SER A 171 -9.54 3.88 2.20
N PRO A 172 -9.54 5.20 1.98
CA PRO A 172 -10.48 5.85 1.06
C PRO A 172 -10.33 5.32 -0.36
N GLY A 173 -11.38 5.46 -1.16
CA GLY A 173 -11.38 5.10 -2.57
C GLY A 173 -10.58 6.09 -3.41
N VAL A 174 -10.72 6.00 -4.74
CA VAL A 174 -10.08 6.95 -5.67
C VAL A 174 -10.63 8.38 -5.54
N ASP A 175 -11.80 8.51 -4.93
CA ASP A 175 -12.45 9.77 -4.56
C ASP A 175 -11.77 10.48 -3.39
N GLY A 176 -10.89 9.79 -2.65
CA GLY A 176 -10.26 10.30 -1.44
C GLY A 176 -11.21 10.39 -0.23
N LEU A 177 -12.46 9.93 -0.35
CA LEU A 177 -13.47 10.04 0.70
C LEU A 177 -13.53 8.73 1.51
N GLY A 178 -13.44 8.86 2.84
CA GLY A 178 -13.49 7.72 3.76
C GLY A 178 -14.91 7.40 4.21
N ALA A 179 -15.09 6.22 4.83
CA ALA A 179 -16.37 5.80 5.41
C ALA A 179 -16.98 6.82 6.39
N ALA A 180 -16.15 7.58 7.12
CA ALA A 180 -16.61 8.63 8.03
C ALA A 180 -17.38 9.75 7.31
N PHE A 181 -16.93 10.13 6.11
CA PHE A 181 -17.60 11.15 5.30
C PHE A 181 -19.00 10.67 4.89
N TYR A 182 -19.08 9.49 4.28
CA TYR A 182 -20.34 8.92 3.83
C TYR A 182 -21.35 8.73 4.97
N LYS A 183 -20.88 8.30 6.15
CA LYS A 183 -21.74 8.16 7.34
C LYS A 183 -22.23 9.50 7.88
N MET A 184 -21.35 10.51 7.93
CA MET A 184 -21.68 11.85 8.44
C MET A 184 -22.73 12.53 7.56
N PHE A 185 -22.57 12.47 6.24
CA PHE A 185 -23.45 13.15 5.27
C PHE A 185 -24.52 12.23 4.67
N SER A 186 -24.83 11.11 5.35
CA SER A 186 -25.73 10.09 4.81
C SER A 186 -27.13 10.62 4.46
N SER A 187 -27.70 11.52 5.27
CA SER A 187 -29.01 12.13 5.01
C SER A 187 -29.07 12.94 3.71
N GLU A 188 -27.98 13.62 3.36
CA GLU A 188 -27.90 14.44 2.15
C GLU A 188 -27.50 13.61 0.93
N LEU A 189 -26.64 12.60 1.13
CA LEU A 189 -26.09 11.79 0.06
C LEU A 189 -27.03 10.70 -0.44
N VAL A 190 -27.84 10.09 0.43
CA VAL A 190 -28.70 8.94 0.06
C VAL A 190 -29.62 9.25 -1.14
N PRO A 191 -30.35 10.38 -1.19
CA PRO A 191 -31.22 10.69 -2.34
C PRO A 191 -30.44 10.92 -3.64
N VAL A 192 -29.24 11.51 -3.54
CA VAL A 192 -28.37 11.80 -4.68
C VAL A 192 -27.77 10.51 -5.22
N LEU A 193 -27.18 9.69 -4.34
CA LEU A 193 -26.54 8.43 -4.69
C LEU A 193 -27.54 7.43 -5.27
N THR A 194 -28.77 7.38 -4.75
CA THR A 194 -29.82 6.50 -5.28
C THR A 194 -30.13 6.82 -6.74
N LYS A 195 -30.26 8.11 -7.09
CA LYS A 195 -30.46 8.55 -8.49
C LYS A 195 -29.26 8.21 -9.37
N VAL A 196 -28.05 8.44 -8.86
CA VAL A 196 -26.81 8.13 -9.59
C VAL A 196 -26.70 6.63 -9.87
N TYR A 197 -26.95 5.77 -8.89
CA TYR A 197 -26.90 4.32 -9.08
C TYR A 197 -28.00 3.81 -10.00
N ALA A 198 -29.21 4.36 -9.91
CA ALA A 198 -30.29 4.05 -10.85
C ALA A 198 -29.91 4.44 -12.28
N ASP A 199 -29.30 5.61 -12.49
CA ASP A 199 -28.84 6.06 -13.81
C ASP A 199 -27.73 5.17 -14.39
N ILE A 200 -26.76 4.76 -13.57
CA ILE A 200 -25.69 3.83 -13.96
C ILE A 200 -26.29 2.50 -14.40
N TYR A 201 -27.23 1.96 -13.62
CA TYR A 201 -27.92 0.72 -13.91
C TYR A 201 -28.71 0.80 -15.23
N ASN A 202 -29.53 1.84 -15.38
CA ASN A 202 -30.38 2.03 -16.56
C ASN A 202 -29.58 2.25 -17.85
N ARG A 203 -28.42 2.90 -17.75
CA ARG A 203 -27.54 3.15 -18.90
C ARG A 203 -26.55 2.00 -19.17
N ASN A 204 -26.61 0.92 -18.40
CA ASN A 204 -25.65 -0.18 -18.42
C ASN A 204 -24.18 0.32 -18.37
N LEU A 205 -23.94 1.39 -17.62
CA LEU A 205 -22.60 1.94 -17.45
C LEU A 205 -21.82 1.08 -16.47
N ASP A 206 -20.54 0.85 -16.76
CA ASP A 206 -19.67 0.17 -15.81
C ASP A 206 -19.41 1.10 -14.62
N PRO A 207 -19.77 0.71 -13.38
CA PRO A 207 -19.45 1.48 -12.18
C PRO A 207 -17.94 1.72 -12.03
N SER A 208 -17.09 0.95 -12.74
CA SER A 208 -15.65 1.17 -12.78
C SER A 208 -15.23 2.52 -13.38
N THR A 209 -16.13 3.24 -14.06
CA THR A 209 -15.91 4.64 -14.45
C THR A 209 -15.73 5.58 -13.23
N PHE A 210 -16.27 5.23 -12.06
CA PHE A 210 -15.93 5.89 -10.79
C PHE A 210 -14.48 5.66 -10.36
N ASN A 211 -13.83 4.61 -10.86
CA ASN A 211 -12.47 4.20 -10.54
C ASN A 211 -11.43 4.66 -11.58
N ALA A 212 -11.86 5.30 -12.68
CA ALA A 212 -10.99 5.72 -13.76
C ALA A 212 -10.30 7.05 -13.41
N THR A 213 -9.15 6.97 -12.73
CA THR A 213 -8.18 8.08 -12.73
C THR A 213 -7.68 8.29 -14.16
N GLY A 214 -7.71 9.54 -14.64
CA GLY A 214 -7.41 9.94 -16.01
C GLY A 214 -6.19 9.22 -16.61
N ASN A 215 -6.45 8.38 -17.59
CA ASN A 215 -5.50 8.06 -18.64
C ASN A 215 -6.28 7.90 -19.94
N ASN A 216 -6.24 8.94 -20.78
CA ASN A 216 -6.72 8.87 -22.15
C ASN A 216 -5.87 7.83 -22.89
N GLY A 217 -6.43 6.64 -23.12
CA GLY A 217 -5.82 5.63 -23.97
C GLY A 217 -6.01 4.20 -23.47
N THR A 218 -7.16 3.61 -23.77
CA THR A 218 -7.35 2.28 -24.40
C THR A 218 -8.80 1.85 -24.26
N ASN A 219 -9.59 2.34 -25.20
CA ASN A 219 -10.97 1.99 -25.43
C ASN A 219 -11.10 0.53 -25.95
N SER A 220 -12.22 -0.14 -25.60
CA SER A 220 -12.94 -1.20 -26.34
C SER A 220 -13.05 -2.65 -25.82
N LYS A 221 -12.35 -3.12 -24.76
CA LYS A 221 -12.46 -4.54 -24.32
C LYS A 221 -13.20 -4.80 -23.00
N ALA A 222 -13.22 -3.86 -22.06
CA ALA A 222 -13.93 -4.05 -20.79
C ALA A 222 -15.45 -3.85 -20.93
N GLU A 223 -15.89 -2.91 -21.78
CA GLU A 223 -17.31 -2.61 -22.02
C GLU A 223 -18.10 -3.82 -22.56
N LYS A 224 -17.46 -4.73 -23.31
CA LYS A 224 -18.16 -5.87 -23.93
C LYS A 224 -18.43 -7.05 -22.98
N ARG A 225 -17.92 -7.05 -21.75
CA ARG A 225 -18.03 -8.21 -20.84
C ARG A 225 -19.30 -8.21 -19.98
N TRP A 226 -19.86 -7.04 -19.67
CA TRP A 226 -21.12 -6.91 -18.93
C TRP A 226 -22.37 -7.04 -19.81
N VAL A 227 -22.22 -6.83 -21.13
CA VAL A 227 -23.32 -6.85 -22.11
C VAL A 227 -23.94 -8.25 -22.30
N ASN A 228 -23.27 -9.33 -21.89
CA ASN A 228 -23.66 -10.71 -22.23
C ASN A 228 -24.02 -11.61 -21.02
N GLN A 229 -24.51 -11.05 -19.91
CA GLN A 229 -24.87 -11.83 -18.70
C GLN A 229 -26.29 -11.61 -18.17
N LYS A 230 -27.24 -11.24 -19.03
CA LYS A 230 -28.66 -11.50 -18.81
C LYS A 230 -29.22 -12.36 -19.95
#